data_AF-A0A950VWP4-F1
#
_entry.id   AF-A0A950VWP4-F1
#
_cell.length_a   1.000
_cell.length_b   1.000
_cell.length_c   1.000
_cell.angle_alpha   90.00
_cell.angle_beta   90.00
_cell.angle_gamma   90.00
#
_symmetry.space_group_name_H-M   'P 1'
#
loop_
_entity.id
_entity.type
_entity.pdbx_description
1 polymer ?
#
loop_
_entity_poly.entity_id
_entity_poly.type
_entity_poly.pdbx_seq_one_letter_code
_entity_poly.pdbx_strand_id
1 'polypeptide(L)'
;MHGTQKIFGVARPLMSVTWADMLPVMQFEAAHVWSLYERGIARDAWIRTDAPGAVYVLESTPVEAERLLSDQPMVRCGLVGFELMPVGPFTALSLLFGTEEHPVPPAATAAGRHGRSSRVLAVEHPRARIEFEQLGPLLAEEARCAWSLCKAGVIRENYARTDRPGAALLLEVSSIEEAHAVLAELPLVRHRLVEFECLAVAAFMGFDALLDGALDD
;
A
#
# COMPACT_ATOMS: atom_id res chain seq x y z
N MET A 1 -24.02 -2.59 12.22
CA MET A 1 -23.05 -1.48 12.13
C MET A 1 -21.73 -2.09 11.68
N HIS A 2 -21.31 -1.86 10.44
CA HIS A 2 -19.95 -2.24 10.02
C HIS A 2 -18.99 -1.20 10.59
N GLY A 3 -18.02 -1.63 11.40
CA GLY A 3 -16.99 -0.75 11.96
C GLY A 3 -16.11 -0.17 10.83
N THR A 4 -15.43 0.94 11.12
CA THR A 4 -14.41 1.47 10.21
C THR A 4 -13.21 0.52 10.16
N GLN A 5 -12.47 0.56 9.06
CA GLN A 5 -11.21 -0.15 8.88
C GLN A 5 -10.23 0.71 8.09
N LYS A 6 -8.96 0.32 8.09
CA LYS A 6 -7.95 0.91 7.21
C LYS A 6 -8.25 0.50 5.76
N ILE A 7 -8.22 1.46 4.85
CA ILE A 7 -8.39 1.24 3.41
C ILE A 7 -7.28 1.98 2.68
N PHE A 8 -6.52 1.28 1.85
CA PHE A 8 -5.64 1.93 0.88
C PHE A 8 -6.47 2.30 -0.36
N GLY A 9 -6.58 3.59 -0.67
CA GLY A 9 -7.11 4.07 -1.94
C GLY A 9 -5.96 4.37 -2.88
N VAL A 10 -5.73 3.51 -3.88
CA VAL A 10 -4.64 3.68 -4.85
C VAL A 10 -5.17 4.31 -6.12
N ALA A 11 -4.69 5.51 -6.45
CA ALA A 11 -5.03 6.20 -7.68
C ALA A 11 -4.50 5.43 -8.90
N ARG A 12 -5.38 5.26 -9.88
CA ARG A 12 -5.11 4.68 -11.19
C ARG A 12 -5.45 5.76 -12.24
N PRO A 13 -4.47 6.48 -12.79
CA PRO A 13 -4.71 7.42 -13.89
C PRO A 13 -5.41 6.70 -15.05
N LEU A 14 -6.43 7.33 -15.63
CA LEU A 14 -7.05 6.77 -16.82
C LEU A 14 -6.10 6.91 -18.02
N MET A 15 -6.21 6.01 -19.00
CA MET A 15 -5.31 5.99 -20.15
C MET A 15 -5.25 7.37 -20.81
N SER A 16 -4.05 7.79 -21.23
CA SER A 16 -3.72 9.07 -21.90
C SER A 16 -3.76 10.36 -21.08
N VAL A 17 -4.02 10.29 -19.77
CA VAL A 17 -3.96 11.47 -18.88
C VAL A 17 -2.51 11.88 -18.62
N THR A 18 -2.22 13.17 -18.82
CA THR A 18 -0.92 13.80 -18.58
C THR A 18 -0.94 14.68 -17.33
N TRP A 19 0.24 15.12 -16.88
CA TRP A 19 0.35 16.10 -15.79
C TRP A 19 -0.37 17.42 -16.11
N ALA A 20 -0.32 17.85 -17.38
CA ALA A 20 -0.99 19.06 -17.83
C ALA A 20 -2.52 18.98 -17.71
N ASP A 21 -3.11 17.79 -17.80
CA ASP A 21 -4.54 17.58 -17.61
C ASP A 21 -4.95 17.65 -16.13
N MET A 22 -4.02 17.28 -15.22
CA MET A 22 -4.23 17.27 -13.78
C MET A 22 -4.04 18.66 -13.13
N LEU A 23 -3.11 19.46 -13.66
CA LEU A 23 -2.73 20.75 -13.11
C LEU A 23 -3.92 21.70 -12.82
N PRO A 24 -4.91 21.88 -13.73
CA PRO A 24 -6.00 22.82 -13.51
C PRO A 24 -6.94 22.45 -12.35
N VAL A 25 -6.98 21.19 -11.95
CA VAL A 25 -7.85 20.70 -10.87
C VAL A 25 -7.12 20.40 -9.57
N MET A 26 -5.79 20.48 -9.57
CA MET A 26 -4.94 20.04 -8.46
C MET A 26 -5.18 20.82 -7.16
N GLN A 27 -5.45 22.12 -7.23
CA GLN A 27 -5.79 22.90 -6.02
C GLN A 27 -7.11 22.41 -5.38
N PHE A 28 -8.12 22.11 -6.21
CA PHE A 28 -9.38 21.56 -5.70
C PHE A 28 -9.19 20.14 -5.16
N GLU A 29 -8.34 19.35 -5.83
CA GLU A 29 -7.98 18.00 -5.39
C GLU A 29 -7.33 18.05 -4.00
N ALA A 30 -6.33 18.91 -3.82
CA ALA A 30 -5.66 19.12 -2.54
C ALA A 30 -6.63 19.59 -1.44
N ALA A 31 -7.56 20.51 -1.77
CA ALA A 31 -8.56 20.99 -0.83
C ALA A 31 -9.51 19.87 -0.39
N HIS A 32 -9.90 18.98 -1.31
CA HIS A 32 -10.71 17.80 -0.99
C HIS A 32 -9.95 16.84 -0.07
N VAL A 33 -8.71 16.52 -0.38
CA VAL A 33 -7.85 15.64 0.47
C VAL A 33 -7.66 16.26 1.86
N TRP A 34 -7.45 17.57 1.96
CA TRP A 34 -7.35 18.28 3.23
C TRP A 34 -8.63 18.16 4.05
N SER A 35 -9.80 18.33 3.42
CA SER A 35 -11.09 18.14 4.10
C SER A 35 -11.24 16.73 4.67
N LEU A 36 -10.78 15.70 3.96
CA LEU A 36 -10.78 14.32 4.47
C LEU A 36 -9.83 14.15 5.66
N TYR A 37 -8.68 14.83 5.64
CA TYR A 37 -7.72 14.81 6.74
C TYR A 37 -8.30 15.44 8.01
N GLU A 38 -8.84 16.66 7.91
CA GLU A 38 -9.47 17.39 9.02
C GLU A 38 -10.62 16.60 9.66
N ARG A 39 -11.40 15.88 8.84
CA ARG A 39 -12.54 15.09 9.29
C ARG A 39 -12.17 13.78 9.99
N GLY A 40 -10.90 13.44 10.12
CA GLY A 40 -10.54 12.17 10.73
C GLY A 40 -10.53 10.97 9.77
N ILE A 41 -10.74 11.18 8.46
CA ILE A 41 -10.95 10.09 7.49
C ILE A 41 -9.64 9.72 6.80
N ALA A 42 -8.96 10.67 6.16
CA ALA A 42 -7.63 10.42 5.61
C ALA A 42 -6.60 10.49 6.74
N ARG A 43 -5.95 9.36 7.05
CA ARG A 43 -4.90 9.26 8.09
C ARG A 43 -3.52 9.55 7.53
N ASP A 44 -3.32 9.21 6.27
CA ASP A 44 -2.10 9.52 5.54
C ASP A 44 -2.43 9.70 4.05
N ALA A 45 -1.57 10.40 3.34
CA ALA A 45 -1.59 10.53 1.91
C ALA A 45 -0.14 10.48 1.41
N TRP A 46 0.07 9.72 0.34
CA TRP A 46 1.37 9.59 -0.30
C TRP A 46 1.27 9.88 -1.78
N ILE A 47 2.28 10.53 -2.34
CA ILE A 47 2.42 10.66 -3.78
C ILE A 47 3.24 9.48 -4.30
N ARG A 48 2.86 8.93 -5.46
CA ARG A 48 3.66 7.93 -6.15
C ARG A 48 4.84 8.58 -6.85
N THR A 49 6.01 7.97 -6.74
CA THR A 49 7.23 8.43 -7.40
C THR A 49 7.60 7.56 -8.60
N ASP A 50 6.93 6.43 -8.78
CA ASP A 50 7.07 5.53 -9.92
C ASP A 50 6.15 5.89 -11.10
N ALA A 51 5.00 6.53 -10.81
CA ALA A 51 4.01 6.95 -11.80
C ALA A 51 3.12 8.08 -11.24
N PRO A 52 2.35 8.79 -12.08
CA PRO A 52 1.36 9.74 -11.59
C PRO A 52 0.31 9.07 -10.70
N GLY A 53 -0.04 9.72 -9.59
CA GLY A 53 -1.13 9.29 -8.71
C GLY A 53 -0.75 9.36 -7.24
N ALA A 54 -1.77 9.26 -6.39
CA ALA A 54 -1.63 9.22 -4.94
C ALA A 54 -2.07 7.87 -4.37
N VAL A 55 -1.56 7.55 -3.19
CA VAL A 55 -2.09 6.51 -2.31
C VAL A 55 -2.66 7.20 -1.08
N TYR A 56 -3.93 6.99 -0.80
CA TYR A 56 -4.56 7.46 0.43
C TYR A 56 -4.68 6.33 1.45
N VAL A 57 -4.40 6.63 2.72
CA VAL A 57 -4.68 5.74 3.84
C VAL A 57 -5.92 6.28 4.54
N LEU A 58 -7.05 5.61 4.34
CA LEU A 58 -8.35 6.03 4.86
C LEU A 58 -8.75 5.17 6.06
N GLU A 59 -9.42 5.78 7.03
CA GLU A 59 -10.13 5.10 8.12
C GLU A 59 -11.64 5.27 7.88
N SER A 60 -12.28 4.26 7.29
CA SER A 60 -13.67 4.37 6.81
C SER A 60 -14.27 2.98 6.53
N THR A 61 -15.51 2.95 6.04
CA THR A 61 -16.10 1.75 5.41
C THR A 61 -15.81 1.76 3.91
N PRO A 62 -15.77 0.60 3.22
CA PRO A 62 -15.53 0.57 1.77
C PRO A 62 -16.52 1.43 0.97
N VAL A 63 -17.81 1.39 1.34
CA VAL A 63 -18.88 2.18 0.69
C VAL A 63 -18.67 3.68 0.89
N GLU A 64 -18.27 4.10 2.09
CA GLU A 64 -17.99 5.50 2.35
C GLU A 64 -16.72 5.97 1.64
N ALA A 65 -15.66 5.16 1.64
CA ALA A 65 -14.43 5.45 0.90
C ALA A 65 -14.70 5.60 -0.61
N GLU A 66 -15.47 4.69 -1.21
CA GLU A 66 -15.85 4.77 -2.63
C GLU A 66 -16.59 6.05 -2.95
N ARG A 67 -17.58 6.42 -2.11
CA ARG A 67 -18.32 7.68 -2.27
C ARG A 67 -17.39 8.89 -2.17
N LEU A 68 -16.55 8.96 -1.13
CA LEU A 68 -15.67 10.10 -0.87
C LEU A 68 -14.59 10.28 -1.95
N LEU A 69 -14.06 9.18 -2.49
CA LEU A 69 -13.11 9.23 -3.60
C LEU A 69 -13.81 9.53 -4.93
N SER A 70 -15.03 9.05 -5.16
CA SER A 70 -15.82 9.41 -6.34
C SER A 70 -16.16 10.90 -6.42
N ASP A 71 -16.24 11.56 -5.26
CA ASP A 71 -16.47 13.00 -5.16
C ASP A 71 -15.20 13.84 -5.43
N GLN A 72 -14.01 13.22 -5.57
CA GLN A 72 -12.76 13.95 -5.85
C GLN A 72 -12.82 14.68 -7.20
N PRO A 73 -12.33 15.93 -7.28
CA PRO A 73 -12.27 16.69 -8.52
C PRO A 73 -11.65 15.93 -9.70
N MET A 74 -10.51 15.26 -9.51
CA MET A 74 -9.87 14.47 -10.58
C MET A 74 -10.73 13.29 -11.04
N VAL A 75 -11.47 12.65 -10.13
CA VAL A 75 -12.38 11.54 -10.47
C VAL A 75 -13.59 12.07 -11.23
N ARG A 76 -14.19 13.17 -10.78
CA ARG A 76 -15.32 13.82 -11.46
C ARG A 76 -14.98 14.34 -12.85
N CYS A 77 -13.72 14.73 -13.06
CA CYS A 77 -13.20 15.12 -14.37
C CYS A 77 -12.81 13.92 -15.26
N GLY A 78 -12.93 12.69 -14.77
CA GLY A 78 -12.56 11.50 -15.53
C GLY A 78 -11.05 11.40 -15.79
N LEU A 79 -10.22 11.89 -14.85
CA LEU A 79 -8.76 11.84 -14.97
C LEU A 79 -8.15 10.63 -14.24
N VAL A 80 -8.77 10.24 -13.13
CA VAL A 80 -8.28 9.19 -12.23
C VAL A 80 -9.45 8.31 -11.79
N GLY A 81 -9.19 7.01 -11.65
CA GLY A 81 -10.01 6.09 -10.86
C GLY A 81 -9.26 5.63 -9.61
N PHE A 82 -9.95 4.96 -8.69
CA PHE A 82 -9.33 4.40 -7.49
C PHE A 82 -9.54 2.90 -7.38
N GLU A 83 -8.46 2.18 -7.05
CA GLU A 83 -8.57 0.84 -6.49
C GLU A 83 -8.63 0.97 -4.97
N LEU A 84 -9.71 0.44 -4.37
CA LEU A 84 -9.84 0.33 -2.93
C LEU A 84 -9.34 -1.02 -2.44
N MET A 85 -8.46 -0.99 -1.44
CA MET A 85 -7.98 -2.18 -0.75
C MET A 85 -8.28 -2.05 0.74
N PRO A 86 -9.43 -2.56 1.19
CA PRO A 86 -9.71 -2.62 2.61
C PRO A 86 -8.83 -3.69 3.27
N VAL A 87 -8.26 -3.33 4.41
CA VAL A 87 -7.29 -4.17 5.10
C VAL A 87 -7.56 -4.25 6.59
N GLY A 88 -7.15 -5.36 7.18
CA GLY A 88 -7.26 -5.66 8.59
C GLY A 88 -5.95 -6.17 9.18
N PRO A 89 -5.95 -6.54 10.48
CA PRO A 89 -4.79 -7.12 11.12
C PRO A 89 -4.23 -8.30 10.33
N PHE A 90 -2.91 -8.39 10.21
CA PHE A 90 -2.26 -9.53 9.57
C PHE A 90 -2.33 -10.77 10.47
N THR A 91 -3.43 -11.51 10.39
CA THR A 91 -3.75 -12.65 11.26
C THR A 91 -2.87 -13.88 11.00
N ALA A 92 -2.17 -13.96 9.86
CA ALA A 92 -1.27 -15.08 9.57
C ALA A 92 -0.14 -15.25 10.61
N LEU A 93 0.22 -14.21 11.36
CA LEU A 93 1.14 -14.34 12.49
C LEU A 93 0.63 -15.26 13.60
N SER A 94 -0.70 -15.47 13.72
CA SER A 94 -1.24 -16.40 14.71
C SER A 94 -0.83 -17.85 14.45
N LEU A 95 -0.42 -18.19 13.23
CA LEU A 95 0.14 -19.50 12.88
C LEU A 95 1.44 -19.81 13.64
N LEU A 96 2.09 -18.79 14.20
CA LEU A 96 3.33 -18.93 14.97
C LEU A 96 3.05 -19.09 16.47
N PHE A 97 1.82 -18.88 16.93
CA PHE A 97 1.51 -18.92 18.36
C PHE A 97 1.44 -20.38 18.84
N GLY A 98 2.19 -20.70 19.90
CA GLY A 98 2.23 -22.05 20.47
C GLY A 98 3.01 -23.08 19.64
N THR A 99 3.69 -22.67 18.56
CA THR A 99 4.64 -23.57 17.86
C THR A 99 5.96 -23.65 18.61
N GLU A 100 6.51 -24.85 18.82
CA GLU A 100 7.89 -25.02 19.33
C GLU A 100 8.92 -24.28 18.46
N GLU A 101 10.09 -24.01 19.04
CA GLU A 101 11.21 -23.17 18.57
C GLU A 101 11.72 -23.49 17.14
N HIS A 102 10.90 -23.27 16.10
CA HIS A 102 11.45 -23.03 14.77
C HIS A 102 11.94 -21.59 14.76
N PRO A 103 13.26 -21.36 14.73
CA PRO A 103 13.81 -20.03 14.81
C PRO A 103 13.25 -19.21 13.65
N VAL A 104 12.78 -18.01 13.97
CA VAL A 104 12.52 -17.01 12.94
C VAL A 104 13.84 -16.80 12.20
N PRO A 105 13.91 -17.06 10.88
CA PRO A 105 15.17 -16.95 10.16
C PRO A 105 15.71 -15.52 10.32
N PRO A 106 17.04 -15.32 10.33
CA PRO A 106 17.58 -13.98 10.22
C PRO A 106 17.05 -13.34 8.94
N ALA A 107 16.62 -12.08 9.00
CA ALA A 107 16.22 -11.37 7.80
C ALA A 107 17.41 -11.32 6.83
N ALA A 108 17.12 -11.48 5.52
CA ALA A 108 18.09 -11.11 4.50
C ALA A 108 18.50 -9.65 4.77
N THR A 109 19.80 -9.40 4.82
CA THR A 109 20.32 -8.09 5.20
C THR A 109 19.98 -7.11 4.09
N ALA A 110 19.00 -6.23 4.31
CA ALA A 110 18.81 -5.02 3.53
C ALA A 110 20.03 -4.12 3.82
N ALA A 111 21.04 -4.20 2.95
CA ALA A 111 22.28 -3.47 3.08
C ALA A 111 22.03 -1.98 2.78
N GLY A 112 21.94 -1.15 3.81
CA GLY A 112 21.98 0.31 3.63
C GLY A 112 21.27 1.09 4.72
N ARG A 113 22.02 1.51 5.76
CA ARG A 113 21.53 2.49 6.73
C ARG A 113 21.41 3.87 6.06
N HIS A 114 20.20 4.42 6.13
CA HIS A 114 19.84 5.85 6.20
C HIS A 114 20.47 6.80 5.18
N GLY A 115 19.86 6.88 4.00
CA GLY A 115 19.78 8.10 3.18
C GLY A 115 18.35 8.21 2.65
N ARG A 116 17.62 9.27 3.04
CA ARG A 116 16.17 9.51 2.81
C ARG A 116 15.31 8.24 2.77
N SER A 117 14.61 7.92 3.87
CA SER A 117 13.64 6.82 3.96
C SER A 117 12.73 6.81 2.72
N SER A 118 12.95 5.84 1.84
CA SER A 118 12.08 5.56 0.72
C SER A 118 11.11 4.48 1.18
N ARG A 119 9.83 4.64 0.82
CA ARG A 119 8.77 3.72 1.22
C ARG A 119 8.19 3.07 -0.02
N VAL A 120 7.86 1.79 0.09
CA VAL A 120 7.20 1.05 -0.97
C VAL A 120 5.94 0.41 -0.40
N LEU A 121 4.79 0.69 -1.00
CA LEU A 121 3.58 -0.10 -0.78
C LEU A 121 3.64 -1.32 -1.69
N ALA A 122 3.78 -2.50 -1.11
CA ALA A 122 3.74 -3.77 -1.84
C ALA A 122 2.38 -4.43 -1.66
N VAL A 123 1.68 -4.67 -2.77
CA VAL A 123 0.35 -5.29 -2.82
C VAL A 123 0.48 -6.69 -3.39
N GLU A 124 0.10 -7.70 -2.62
CA GLU A 124 0.12 -9.09 -3.05
C GLU A 124 -1.00 -9.38 -4.04
N HIS A 125 -0.65 -10.07 -5.12
CA HIS A 125 -1.57 -10.58 -6.13
C HIS A 125 -1.30 -12.08 -6.35
N PRO A 126 -2.35 -12.93 -6.36
CA PRO A 126 -2.19 -14.34 -6.71
C PRO A 126 -1.88 -14.49 -8.21
N ARG A 127 -0.88 -15.31 -8.56
CA ARG A 127 -0.48 -15.53 -9.97
C ARG A 127 -1.45 -16.42 -10.77
N ALA A 128 -2.28 -17.18 -10.08
CA ALA A 128 -3.29 -18.04 -10.67
C ALA A 128 -4.51 -18.14 -9.75
N ARG A 129 -5.53 -18.89 -10.17
CA ARG A 129 -6.58 -19.35 -9.24
C ARG A 129 -5.93 -20.40 -8.32
N ILE A 130 -5.34 -19.94 -7.22
CA ILE A 130 -4.67 -20.80 -6.24
C ILE A 130 -5.74 -21.37 -5.33
N GLU A 131 -5.78 -22.69 -5.20
CA GLU A 131 -6.60 -23.33 -4.19
C GLU A 131 -5.91 -23.20 -2.83
N PHE A 132 -6.67 -22.89 -1.79
CA PHE A 132 -6.14 -22.60 -0.45
C PHE A 132 -5.26 -23.75 0.12
N GLU A 133 -5.54 -24.98 -0.31
CA GLU A 133 -4.77 -26.19 0.01
C GLU A 133 -3.30 -26.11 -0.43
N GLN A 134 -3.00 -25.38 -1.50
CA GLN A 134 -1.62 -25.17 -1.98
C GLN A 134 -0.84 -24.19 -1.10
N LEU A 135 -1.55 -23.26 -0.43
CA LEU A 135 -0.93 -22.28 0.46
C LEU A 135 -0.62 -22.88 1.83
N GLY A 136 -1.55 -23.69 2.37
CA GLY A 136 -1.51 -24.21 3.74
C GLY A 136 -0.14 -24.68 4.25
N PRO A 137 0.59 -25.53 3.51
CA PRO A 137 1.91 -26.01 3.93
C PRO A 137 2.97 -24.92 4.10
N LEU A 138 2.84 -23.81 3.35
CA LEU A 138 3.81 -22.71 3.31
C LEU A 138 3.45 -21.57 4.26
N LEU A 139 2.18 -21.43 4.67
CA LEU A 139 1.71 -20.25 5.43
C LEU A 139 2.47 -20.02 6.75
N ALA A 140 2.87 -21.08 7.46
CA ALA A 140 3.63 -20.94 8.69
C ALA A 140 5.07 -20.45 8.41
N GLU A 141 5.71 -20.93 7.35
CA GLU A 141 7.04 -20.46 6.93
C GLU A 141 6.98 -19.03 6.39
N GLU A 142 5.93 -18.72 5.62
CA GLU A 142 5.62 -17.39 5.11
C GLU A 142 5.50 -16.39 6.27
N ALA A 143 4.70 -16.72 7.29
CA ALA A 143 4.53 -15.90 8.48
C ALA A 143 5.86 -15.71 9.25
N ARG A 144 6.72 -16.73 9.32
CA ARG A 144 8.06 -16.59 9.95
C ARG A 144 8.96 -15.65 9.16
N CYS A 145 8.96 -15.74 7.83
CA CYS A 145 9.76 -14.85 6.97
C CYS A 145 9.23 -13.41 7.04
N ALA A 146 7.92 -13.20 6.95
CA ALA A 146 7.32 -11.88 7.15
C ALA A 146 7.68 -11.31 8.53
N TRP A 147 7.64 -12.13 9.58
CA TRP A 147 8.04 -11.70 10.93
C TRP A 147 9.53 -11.37 11.05
N SER A 148 10.43 -12.08 10.35
CA SER A 148 11.85 -11.73 10.36
C SER A 148 12.09 -10.36 9.73
N LEU A 149 11.40 -10.06 8.62
CA LEU A 149 11.46 -8.76 7.95
C LEU A 149 10.86 -7.64 8.81
N CYS A 150 9.78 -7.90 9.54
CA CYS A 150 9.26 -6.95 10.54
C CYS A 150 10.31 -6.65 11.62
N LYS A 151 10.94 -7.68 12.20
CA LYS A 151 11.99 -7.50 13.22
C LYS A 151 13.21 -6.75 12.70
N ALA A 152 13.52 -6.90 11.42
CA ALA A 152 14.63 -6.18 10.78
C ALA A 152 14.26 -4.74 10.40
N GLY A 153 13.00 -4.33 10.57
CA GLY A 153 12.52 -3.00 10.20
C GLY A 153 12.27 -2.81 8.71
N VAL A 154 12.34 -3.89 7.90
CA VAL A 154 12.08 -3.84 6.46
C VAL A 154 10.57 -3.75 6.19
N ILE A 155 9.77 -4.61 6.84
CA ILE A 155 8.31 -4.46 6.83
C ILE A 155 7.93 -3.56 8.01
N ARG A 156 7.45 -2.35 7.70
CA ARG A 156 6.99 -1.38 8.69
C ARG A 156 5.54 -1.60 9.08
N GLU A 157 4.68 -1.85 8.10
CA GLU A 157 3.27 -2.21 8.31
C GLU A 157 2.95 -3.46 7.49
N ASN A 158 2.13 -4.35 8.05
CA ASN A 158 1.72 -5.59 7.42
C ASN A 158 0.22 -5.79 7.66
N TYR A 159 -0.54 -5.95 6.58
CA TYR A 159 -1.98 -6.09 6.63
C TYR A 159 -2.50 -7.22 5.76
N ALA A 160 -3.53 -7.91 6.25
CA ALA A 160 -4.31 -8.83 5.43
C ALA A 160 -5.43 -8.06 4.72
N ARG A 161 -5.66 -8.33 3.44
CA ARG A 161 -6.82 -7.83 2.72
C ARG A 161 -8.11 -8.44 3.29
N THR A 162 -9.17 -7.64 3.36
CA THR A 162 -10.48 -8.09 3.89
C THR A 162 -11.52 -8.32 2.80
N ASP A 163 -11.23 -7.93 1.56
CA ASP A 163 -12.09 -8.11 0.38
C ASP A 163 -11.80 -9.40 -0.40
N ARG A 164 -10.52 -9.80 -0.47
CA ARG A 164 -10.03 -10.99 -1.16
C ARG A 164 -8.74 -11.50 -0.51
N PRO A 165 -8.32 -12.76 -0.76
CA PRO A 165 -7.01 -13.24 -0.31
C PRO A 165 -5.88 -12.34 -0.80
N GLY A 166 -4.94 -12.05 0.09
CA GLY A 166 -3.76 -11.25 -0.20
C GLY A 166 -3.31 -10.40 0.99
N ALA A 167 -2.11 -9.84 0.89
CA ALA A 167 -1.53 -8.92 1.85
C ALA A 167 -1.22 -7.56 1.22
N ALA A 168 -1.16 -6.52 2.06
CA ALA A 168 -0.59 -5.23 1.72
C ALA A 168 0.49 -4.88 2.75
N LEU A 169 1.70 -4.60 2.28
CA LEU A 169 2.89 -4.36 3.10
C LEU A 169 3.39 -2.94 2.84
N LEU A 170 3.70 -2.20 3.90
CA LEU A 170 4.48 -0.97 3.79
C LEU A 170 5.93 -1.29 4.13
N LEU A 171 6.82 -1.16 3.14
CA LEU A 171 8.24 -1.47 3.26
C LEU A 171 9.07 -0.19 3.45
N GLU A 172 10.09 -0.26 4.30
CA GLU A 172 11.14 0.75 4.43
C GLU A 172 12.39 0.23 3.69
N VAL A 173 12.48 0.57 2.40
CA VAL A 173 13.51 0.09 1.45
C VAL A 173 13.86 1.22 0.48
N SER A 174 15.07 1.20 -0.07
CA SER A 174 15.61 2.31 -0.86
C SER A 174 15.04 2.40 -2.28
N SER A 175 14.47 1.31 -2.80
CA SER A 175 13.89 1.26 -4.15
C SER A 175 12.89 0.11 -4.34
N ILE A 176 12.18 0.13 -5.47
CA ILE A 176 11.30 -0.97 -5.90
C ILE A 176 12.11 -2.24 -6.19
N GLU A 177 13.32 -2.12 -6.73
CA GLU A 177 14.20 -3.26 -6.98
C GLU A 177 14.61 -3.95 -5.67
N GLU A 178 14.93 -3.17 -4.64
CA GLU A 178 15.21 -3.71 -3.31
C GLU A 178 13.96 -4.35 -2.70
N ALA A 179 12.79 -3.73 -2.85
CA ALA A 179 11.51 -4.31 -2.43
C ALA A 179 11.30 -5.69 -3.04
N HIS A 180 11.45 -5.82 -4.36
CA HIS A 180 11.32 -7.10 -5.05
C HIS A 180 12.38 -8.11 -4.62
N ALA A 181 13.63 -7.68 -4.42
CA ALA A 181 14.70 -8.58 -3.97
C ALA A 181 14.40 -9.17 -2.58
N VAL A 182 13.91 -8.36 -1.65
CA VAL A 182 13.53 -8.82 -0.31
C VAL A 182 12.29 -9.71 -0.37
N LEU A 183 11.25 -9.30 -1.10
CA LEU A 183 10.00 -10.06 -1.20
C LEU A 183 10.18 -11.38 -1.95
N ALA A 184 11.17 -11.49 -2.85
CA ALA A 184 11.51 -12.73 -3.54
C ALA A 184 11.93 -13.86 -2.60
N GLU A 185 12.31 -13.54 -1.36
CA GLU A 185 12.69 -14.52 -0.34
C GLU A 185 11.48 -15.13 0.39
N LEU A 186 10.29 -14.54 0.24
CA LEU A 186 9.07 -15.07 0.83
C LEU A 186 8.69 -16.42 0.18
N PRO A 187 8.40 -17.48 0.97
CA PRO A 187 8.02 -18.78 0.44
C PRO A 187 6.94 -18.74 -0.65
N LEU A 188 5.86 -18.00 -0.47
CA LEU A 188 4.78 -17.92 -1.47
C LEU A 188 5.26 -17.30 -2.79
N VAL A 189 6.21 -16.35 -2.74
CA VAL A 189 6.82 -15.75 -3.93
C VAL A 189 7.81 -16.71 -4.59
N ARG A 190 8.68 -17.36 -3.82
CA ARG A 190 9.63 -18.38 -4.31
C ARG A 190 8.93 -19.52 -5.03
N HIS A 191 7.80 -19.98 -4.48
CA HIS A 191 6.95 -21.01 -5.07
C HIS A 191 6.07 -20.49 -6.21
N ARG A 192 6.19 -19.22 -6.59
CA ARG A 192 5.46 -18.55 -7.68
C ARG A 192 3.94 -18.62 -7.53
N LEU A 193 3.47 -18.71 -6.28
CA LEU A 193 2.06 -18.71 -5.95
C LEU A 193 1.53 -17.27 -5.98
N VAL A 194 2.26 -16.35 -5.36
CA VAL A 194 1.92 -14.92 -5.37
C VAL A 194 3.03 -14.09 -6.00
N GLU A 195 2.67 -12.87 -6.38
CA GLU A 195 3.60 -11.82 -6.75
C GLU A 195 3.19 -10.51 -6.07
N PHE A 196 4.11 -9.55 -5.99
CA PHE A 196 3.81 -8.24 -5.41
C PHE A 196 3.88 -7.16 -6.49
N GLU A 197 2.86 -6.32 -6.56
CA GLU A 197 2.94 -5.00 -7.19
C GLU A 197 3.57 -4.03 -6.20
N CYS A 198 4.69 -3.42 -6.56
CA CYS A 198 5.42 -2.49 -5.70
C CYS A 198 5.23 -1.05 -6.18
N LEU A 199 4.70 -0.18 -5.31
CA LEU A 199 4.44 1.23 -5.58
C LEU A 199 5.38 2.10 -4.74
N ALA A 200 6.28 2.84 -5.37
CA ALA A 200 7.17 3.75 -4.66
C ALA A 200 6.39 4.98 -4.19
N VAL A 201 6.44 5.27 -2.90
CA VAL A 201 5.62 6.31 -2.26
C VAL A 201 6.48 7.29 -1.46
N ALA A 202 6.09 8.56 -1.51
CA ALA A 202 6.70 9.65 -0.75
C ALA A 202 5.63 10.50 -0.06
N ALA A 203 6.04 11.38 0.85
CA ALA A 203 5.12 12.31 1.50
C ALA A 203 4.32 13.11 0.46
N PHE A 204 3.02 13.28 0.71
CA PHE A 204 2.12 13.96 -0.21
C PHE A 204 2.41 15.46 -0.25
N MET A 205 2.94 15.92 -1.38
CA MET A 205 3.24 17.34 -1.63
C MET A 205 2.06 18.10 -2.27
N GLY A 206 0.89 17.47 -2.43
CA GLY A 206 -0.26 18.13 -3.04
C GLY A 206 -0.79 19.32 -2.23
N PHE A 207 -0.48 19.41 -0.94
CA PHE A 207 -0.87 20.56 -0.12
C PHE A 207 -0.12 21.85 -0.46
N ASP A 208 1.01 21.78 -1.18
CA ASP A 208 1.72 22.97 -1.66
C ASP A 208 0.80 23.82 -2.57
N ALA A 209 -0.09 23.16 -3.33
CA ALA A 209 -1.13 23.81 -4.14
C ALA A 209 -2.08 24.71 -3.33
N LEU A 210 -2.24 24.44 -2.03
CA LEU A 210 -3.07 25.25 -1.13
C LEU A 210 -2.30 26.42 -0.50
N LEU A 211 -0.98 26.28 -0.37
CA LEU A 211 -0.11 27.26 0.28
C LEU A 211 0.35 28.35 -0.70
N ASP A 212 0.76 27.94 -1.90
CA ASP A 212 1.44 28.84 -2.84
C ASP A 212 0.48 29.55 -3.81
N GLY A 213 -0.78 29.09 -3.89
CA GLY A 213 -1.76 29.61 -4.85
C GLY A 213 -1.39 29.38 -6.33
N ALA A 214 -0.25 28.75 -6.59
CA ALA A 214 0.25 28.29 -7.88
C ALA A 214 1.14 27.05 -7.63
N LEU A 215 1.03 26.07 -8.52
CA LEU A 215 1.91 24.90 -8.53
C LEU A 215 3.19 25.35 -9.25
N ASP A 216 4.30 25.51 -8.53
CA ASP A 216 5.58 25.74 -9.20
C ASP A 216 5.95 24.49 -10.05
N ASP A 217 6.42 24.78 -11.27
CA ASP A 217 6.67 23.84 -12.39
C ASP A 217 7.54 22.62 -12.08
#